data_AF-J9FNM8-F1
#
_entry.id   AF-J9FNM8-F1
#
_cell.length_a   1.000
_cell.length_b   1.000
_cell.length_c   1.000
_cell.angle_alpha   90.00
_cell.angle_beta   90.00
_cell.angle_gamma   90.00
#
_symmetry.space_group_name_H-M   'P 1'
#
loop_
_entity.id
_entity.type
_entity.pdbx_description
1 polymer ?
#
loop_
_entity_poly.entity_id
_entity_poly.type
_entity_poly.pdbx_seq_one_letter_code
_entity_poly.pdbx_strand_id
1 'polypeptide(L)' 'MSIEAEKMTGDNIYKVLIYFDKLYAAMNEQERRQVMESLISEIQIYPERQENGQWLKSIKFRLPIIEEDM' A
#
# COMPACT_ATOMS: atom_id res chain seq x y z
N MET A 1 -4.58 -24.32 16.76
CA MET A 1 -3.46 -23.61 17.44
C MET A 1 -2.19 -24.01 16.71
N SER A 2 -1.29 -23.15 16.26
CA SER A 2 -1.13 -21.70 16.44
C SER A 2 0.31 -21.40 15.97
N ILE A 3 0.55 -21.33 14.66
CA ILE A 3 1.87 -20.98 14.09
C ILE A 3 1.71 -19.99 12.93
N GLU A 4 0.64 -20.08 12.12
CA GLU A 4 0.55 -19.26 10.90
C GLU A 4 0.09 -17.81 11.15
N ALA A 5 -0.53 -17.56 12.31
CA ALA A 5 -0.71 -16.22 12.88
C ALA A 5 0.48 -15.80 13.77
N GLU A 6 1.61 -16.54 13.75
CA GLU A 6 2.82 -16.11 14.45
C GLU A 6 3.41 -14.90 13.75
N LYS A 7 3.02 -13.75 14.27
CA LYS A 7 3.76 -12.50 14.26
C LYS A 7 4.25 -12.10 12.86
N MET A 8 3.50 -11.17 12.26
CA MET A 8 4.15 -10.06 11.57
C MET A 8 5.15 -9.40 12.52
N THR A 9 6.36 -9.93 12.63
CA THR A 9 7.49 -9.25 13.25
C THR A 9 7.90 -8.10 12.32
N GLY A 10 8.52 -7.06 12.87
CA GLY A 10 9.05 -5.96 12.06
C GLY A 10 9.91 -6.45 10.88
N ASP A 11 10.63 -7.55 11.07
CA ASP A 11 11.45 -8.20 10.05
C ASP A 11 10.65 -8.74 8.86
N ASN A 12 9.46 -9.30 9.11
CA ASN A 12 8.60 -9.82 8.04
C ASN A 12 7.99 -8.68 7.22
N ILE A 13 7.54 -7.61 7.90
CA ILE A 13 7.06 -6.39 7.22
C ILE A 13 8.19 -5.78 6.38
N TYR A 14 9.39 -5.69 6.95
CA TYR A 14 10.55 -5.15 6.26
C TYR A 14 10.93 -5.97 5.02
N LYS A 15 10.91 -7.30 5.11
CA LYS A 15 11.13 -8.18 3.95
C LYS A 15 10.06 -7.97 2.87
N VAL A 16 8.79 -7.88 3.25
CA VAL A 16 7.69 -7.62 2.29
C VAL A 16 7.92 -6.28 1.56
N LEU A 17 8.30 -5.22 2.28
CA LEU A 17 8.61 -3.92 1.67
C LEU A 17 9.81 -3.99 0.71
N ILE A 18 10.87 -4.73 1.05
CA ILE A 18 12.02 -4.93 0.15
C ILE A 18 11.61 -5.67 -1.12
N TYR A 19 10.82 -6.74 -1.01
CA TYR A 19 10.39 -7.50 -2.18
C TYR A 19 9.43 -6.68 -3.04
N PHE A 20 8.55 -5.90 -2.43
CA PHE A 20 7.70 -4.96 -3.14
C PHE A 20 8.53 -3.95 -3.95
N ASP A 21 9.56 -3.34 -3.35
CA ASP A 21 10.45 -2.40 -4.04
C ASP A 21 11.12 -3.03 -5.27
N LYS A 22 11.65 -4.25 -5.12
CA LYS A 22 12.27 -5.00 -6.23
C LYS A 22 11.29 -5.31 -7.35
N LEU A 23 10.08 -5.77 -7.01
CA LEU A 23 9.03 -6.09 -7.98
C LEU A 23 8.53 -4.84 -8.68
N TYR A 24 8.26 -3.76 -7.93
CA TYR A 24 7.83 -2.49 -8.47
C TYR A 24 8.87 -1.88 -9.42
N ALA A 25 10.15 -2.00 -9.09
CA ALA A 25 11.25 -1.54 -9.95
C ALA A 25 11.29 -2.30 -11.29
N ALA A 26 10.98 -3.60 -11.30
CA ALA A 26 10.97 -4.42 -12.51
C ALA A 26 9.71 -4.22 -13.39
N MET A 27 8.63 -3.67 -12.84
CA MET A 27 7.38 -3.43 -13.56
C MET A 27 7.48 -2.27 -14.55
N ASN A 28 6.74 -2.39 -15.66
CA ASN A 28 6.52 -1.28 -16.59
C ASN A 28 5.50 -0.26 -16.03
N GLU A 29 5.32 0.87 -16.71
CA GLU A 29 4.46 1.95 -16.24
C GLU A 29 2.99 1.52 -16.06
N GLN A 30 2.47 0.71 -16.98
CA GLN A 30 1.09 0.22 -16.92
C GLN A 30 0.89 -0.72 -15.72
N GLU A 31 1.82 -1.64 -15.49
CA GLU A 31 1.79 -2.58 -14.36
C GLU A 31 1.88 -1.84 -13.02
N ARG A 32 2.80 -0.87 -12.90
CA ARG A 32 2.93 -0.05 -11.68
C ARG A 32 1.63 0.69 -11.37
N ARG A 33 0.99 1.24 -12.40
CA ARG A 33 -0.29 1.92 -12.26
C ARG A 33 -1.38 0.98 -11.74
N GLN A 34 -1.52 -0.20 -12.34
CA GLN A 34 -2.51 -1.19 -11.93
C GLN A 34 -2.31 -1.66 -10.49
N VAL A 35 -1.05 -1.92 -10.09
CA VAL A 35 -0.72 -2.30 -8.71
C VAL A 35 -1.09 -1.18 -7.74
N MET A 36 -0.69 0.06 -8.02
CA MET A 36 -1.04 1.19 -7.14
C MET A 36 -2.56 1.43 -7.07
N GLU A 37 -3.28 1.34 -8.19
CA GLU A 37 -4.74 1.46 -8.21
C GLU A 37 -5.41 0.37 -7.36
N SER A 38 -4.91 -0.87 -7.38
CA SER A 38 -5.43 -1.96 -6.55
C SER A 38 -5.17 -1.78 -5.06
N LEU A 39 -4.07 -1.10 -4.69
CA LEU A 39 -3.68 -0.86 -3.31
C LEU A 39 -4.33 0.39 -2.72
N ILE A 40 -4.90 1.29 -3.54
CA ILE A 40 -5.54 2.51 -3.06
C ILE A 40 -7.02 2.24 -2.80
N SER A 41 -7.43 2.41 -1.55
CA SER A 41 -8.83 2.29 -1.13
C SER A 41 -9.59 3.60 -1.27
N GLU A 42 -8.94 4.72 -0.92
CA GLU A 42 -9.57 6.04 -0.89
C GLU A 42 -8.51 7.13 -1.06
N ILE A 43 -8.86 8.18 -1.80
CA ILE A 43 -8.06 9.39 -1.93
C ILE A 43 -8.92 10.56 -1.47
N GLN A 44 -8.45 11.29 -0.45
CA GLN A 44 -9.08 12.53 -0.03
C GLN A 44 -8.27 13.70 -0.55
N ILE A 45 -8.97 14.68 -1.11
CA ILE A 45 -8.39 15.92 -1.61
C ILE A 45 -9.02 17.11 -0.88
N TYR A 46 -8.24 18.18 -0.70
CA TYR A 46 -8.80 19.46 -0.30
C TYR A 46 -9.62 20.04 -1.46
N PRO A 47 -10.75 20.72 -1.19
CA PRO A 47 -11.54 21.40 -2.23
C PRO A 47 -10.72 22.46 -2.98
N GLU A 48 -9.77 23.09 -2.29
CA GLU A 48 -8.88 24.11 -2.83
C GLU A 48 -7.41 23.79 -2.51
N ARG A 49 -6.50 24.26 -3.37
CA ARG A 49 -5.06 24.17 -3.10
C ARG A 49 -4.72 24.97 -1.86
N GLN A 50 -4.00 24.32 -0.95
CA GLN A 50 -3.47 24.97 0.26
C GLN A 50 -2.35 25.95 -0.12
N GLU A 51 -2.01 26.87 0.77
CA GLU A 51 -0.98 27.91 0.54
C GLU A 51 0.39 27.34 0.15
N ASN A 52 0.71 26.14 0.64
CA ASN A 52 1.93 25.41 0.30
C ASN A 52 1.82 24.59 -1.01
N GLY A 53 0.72 24.73 -1.76
CA GLY A 53 0.45 23.99 -2.99
C GLY A 53 -0.09 22.56 -2.78
N GLN A 54 -0.21 22.09 -1.54
CA GLN A 54 -0.79 20.79 -1.22
C GLN A 54 -2.27 20.76 -1.61
N TRP A 55 -2.70 19.68 -2.27
CA TRP A 55 -4.10 19.44 -2.62
C TRP A 55 -4.56 18.05 -2.22
N LEU A 56 -3.63 17.11 -2.12
CA LEU A 56 -3.88 15.79 -1.56
C LEU A 56 -3.95 15.89 -0.03
N LYS A 57 -5.06 15.42 0.56
CA LYS A 57 -5.25 15.41 2.02
C LYS A 57 -4.76 14.11 2.63
N SER A 58 -5.14 12.98 2.06
CA SER A 58 -4.70 11.65 2.49
C SER A 58 -4.93 10.62 1.39
N ILE A 59 -4.17 9.52 1.45
CA ILE A 59 -4.41 8.30 0.68
C ILE A 59 -4.58 7.17 1.70
N LYS A 60 -5.70 6.45 1.61
CA LYS A 60 -5.93 5.22 2.38
C LYS A 60 -5.53 4.05 1.51
N PHE A 61 -4.53 3.29 1.93
CA PHE A 61 -4.15 2.06 1.26
C PHE A 61 -4.97 0.88 1.80
N ARG A 62 -5.48 0.04 0.91
CA ARG A 62 -5.92 -1.32 1.21
C ARG A 62 -4.73 -2.22 0.95
N LEU A 63 -3.87 -2.36 1.95
CA LEU A 63 -2.95 -3.48 1.94
C LEU A 63 -3.78 -4.75 2.10
N PRO A 64 -3.52 -5.83 1.34
CA PRO A 64 -4.04 -7.14 1.64
C PRO A 64 -3.40 -7.59 2.97
N ILE A 65 -3.92 -7.09 4.08
CA ILE A 65 -3.87 -7.81 5.34
C ILE A 65 -4.86 -8.93 5.09
N ILE A 66 -4.36 -10.17 5.02
CA ILE A 66 -5.14 -11.39 4.78
C ILE A 66 -6.52 -11.21 5.40
N GLU A 67 -7.54 -10.95 4.57
CA GLU A 67 -8.91 -10.90 5.03
C GLU A 67 -9.21 -12.33 5.47
N GLU A 68 -9.48 -12.50 6.77
CA GLU A 68 -10.05 -13.74 7.28
C GLU A 68 -11.28 -14.05 6.43
N ASP A 69 -11.21 -15.06 5.57
CA ASP A 69 -12.39 -15.82 5.21
C ASP A 69 -12.99 -16.31 6.54
N MET A 70 -14.06 -15.63 6.98
CA MET A 70 -14.86 -16.00 8.16
C MET A 70 -15.44 -17.40 8.02
#